data_AF-A0A0M2K8C4-F1
#
_entry.id   AF-A0A0M2K8C4-F1
#
_cell.length_a   1.000
_cell.length_b   1.000
_cell.length_c   1.000
_cell.angle_alpha   90.00
_cell.angle_beta   90.00
_cell.angle_gamma   90.00
#
_symmetry.space_group_name_H-M   'P 1'
#
loop_
_entity.id
_entity.type
_entity.pdbx_description
1 polymer ?
#
loop_
_entity_poly.entity_id
_entity_poly.type
_entity_poly.pdbx_seq_one_letter_code
_entity_poly.pdbx_strand_id
1 'polypeptide(L)'
;MKKLPELRQEKNALKTQIRSIMDKATEEKHDLNADEGKQFDELRAKAESLDTDISRLEALADEERNQPGKPVDGKKVSNDERRHYRRGDRH
;
A
#
# COMPACT_ATOMS: atom_id res chain seq x y z
N MET A 1 -3.81 -11.55 9.58
CA MET A 1 -3.63 -10.10 9.41
C MET A 1 -3.34 -9.86 7.94
N LYS A 2 -4.18 -9.08 7.24
CA LYS A 2 -3.91 -8.67 5.85
C LYS A 2 -2.60 -7.86 5.82
N LYS A 3 -1.78 -8.06 4.80
CA LYS A 3 -0.48 -7.37 4.68
C LYS A 3 -0.69 -5.95 4.13
N LEU A 4 0.12 -4.97 4.55
CA LEU A 4 0.16 -3.60 3.99
C LEU A 4 0.01 -3.51 2.45
N PRO A 5 0.73 -4.30 1.63
CA PRO A 5 0.57 -4.29 0.18
C PRO A 5 -0.84 -4.71 -0.29
N GLU A 6 -1.50 -5.63 0.42
CA GLU A 6 -2.86 -6.07 0.08
C GLU A 6 -3.87 -4.95 0.33
N LEU A 7 -3.75 -4.22 1.45
CA LEU A 7 -4.59 -3.06 1.75
C LEU A 7 -4.42 -1.95 0.71
N ARG A 8 -3.17 -1.69 0.29
CA ARG A 8 -2.87 -0.73 -0.79
C ARG A 8 -3.51 -1.15 -2.11
N GLN A 9 -3.48 -2.44 -2.43
CA GLN A 9 -4.11 -2.98 -3.63
C GLN A 9 -5.64 -2.86 -3.58
N GLU A 10 -6.25 -3.18 -2.44
CA GLU A 10 -7.70 -3.05 -2.19
C GLU A 10 -8.16 -1.59 -2.32
N LYS A 11 -7.43 -0.65 -1.73
CA LYS A 11 -7.66 0.81 -1.90
C LYS A 11 -7.61 1.22 -3.38
N ASN A 12 -6.62 0.76 -4.12
CA ASN A 12 -6.48 1.08 -5.55
C ASN A 12 -7.60 0.46 -6.39
N ALA A 13 -8.07 -0.74 -6.04
CA ALA A 13 -9.21 -1.37 -6.70
C ALA A 13 -10.49 -0.54 -6.48
N LEU A 14 -10.76 -0.12 -5.24
CA LEU A 14 -11.91 0.75 -4.92
C LEU A 14 -11.84 2.08 -5.67
N LYS A 15 -10.68 2.75 -5.68
CA LYS A 15 -10.49 3.99 -6.44
C LYS A 15 -10.73 3.82 -7.95
N THR A 16 -10.35 2.68 -8.50
CA THR A 16 -10.60 2.36 -9.91
C THR A 16 -12.08 2.14 -10.18
N GLN A 17 -12.80 1.45 -9.28
CA GLN A 17 -14.26 1.31 -9.37
C GLN A 17 -14.96 2.67 -9.28
N ILE A 18 -14.57 3.53 -8.33
CA ILE A 18 -15.11 4.88 -8.18
C ILE A 18 -14.94 5.68 -9.48
N ARG A 19 -13.73 5.67 -10.07
CA ARG A 19 -13.49 6.31 -11.36
C ARG A 19 -14.38 5.73 -12.45
N SER A 20 -14.51 4.42 -12.54
CA SER A 20 -15.36 3.80 -13.55
C SER A 20 -16.84 4.20 -13.42
N ILE A 21 -17.35 4.38 -12.20
CA ILE A 21 -18.72 4.88 -11.97
C ILE A 21 -18.84 6.33 -12.45
N MET A 22 -17.86 7.17 -12.11
CA MET A 22 -17.84 8.56 -12.59
C MET A 22 -17.71 8.64 -14.11
N ASP A 23 -16.81 7.88 -14.71
CA ASP A 23 -16.57 7.89 -16.16
C ASP A 23 -17.84 7.49 -16.92
N LYS A 24 -18.56 6.46 -16.45
CA LYS A 24 -19.84 6.05 -17.02
C LYS A 24 -20.91 7.13 -16.90
N ALA A 25 -21.07 7.74 -15.72
CA ALA A 25 -22.02 8.83 -15.53
C ALA A 25 -21.68 10.04 -16.44
N THR A 26 -20.39 10.31 -16.62
CA THR A 26 -19.90 11.39 -17.49
C THR A 26 -20.14 11.07 -18.97
N GLU A 27 -19.91 9.83 -19.40
CA GLU A 27 -20.13 9.35 -20.77
C GLU A 27 -21.61 9.38 -21.14
N GLU A 28 -22.47 8.95 -20.22
CA GLU A 28 -23.93 8.98 -20.38
C GLU A 28 -24.51 10.40 -20.22
N LYS A 29 -23.69 11.40 -19.83
CA LYS A 29 -24.09 12.77 -19.50
C LYS A 29 -25.29 12.82 -18.55
N HIS A 30 -25.35 11.84 -17.65
CA HIS A 30 -26.44 11.67 -16.71
C HIS A 30 -25.89 11.89 -15.30
N ASP A 31 -26.65 12.58 -14.47
CA ASP A 31 -26.28 12.73 -13.06
C ASP A 31 -26.31 11.36 -12.38
N LEU A 32 -25.40 11.14 -11.43
CA LEU A 32 -25.41 9.90 -10.64
C LEU A 32 -26.81 9.71 -10.05
N ASN A 33 -27.42 8.56 -10.32
CA ASN A 33 -28.71 8.27 -9.73
C ASN A 33 -28.56 8.03 -8.21
N ALA A 34 -29.67 7.98 -7.47
CA ALA A 34 -29.62 7.86 -6.01
C ALA A 34 -28.91 6.58 -5.52
N ASP A 35 -28.91 5.51 -6.33
CA ASP A 35 -28.24 4.25 -6.00
C ASP A 35 -26.73 4.32 -6.31
N GLU A 36 -26.34 4.92 -7.43
CA GLU A 36 -24.96 5.16 -7.83
C GLU A 36 -24.26 6.16 -6.90
N GLY A 37 -24.97 7.22 -6.48
CA GLY A 37 -24.48 8.17 -5.49
C GLY A 37 -24.18 7.50 -4.15
N LYS A 38 -25.08 6.62 -3.68
CA LYS A 38 -24.83 5.81 -2.47
C LYS A 38 -23.64 4.87 -2.64
N GLN A 39 -23.54 4.18 -3.77
CA GLN A 39 -22.40 3.30 -4.04
C GLN A 39 -21.08 4.08 -4.07
N PHE A 40 -21.08 5.27 -4.68
CA PHE A 40 -19.93 6.16 -4.71
C PHE A 40 -19.50 6.56 -3.29
N ASP A 41 -20.45 7.04 -2.48
CA ASP A 41 -20.17 7.47 -1.10
C ASP A 41 -19.68 6.29 -0.23
N GLU A 42 -20.29 5.10 -0.38
CA GLU A 42 -19.84 3.89 0.32
C GLU A 42 -18.43 3.45 -0.09
N LEU A 43 -18.14 3.41 -1.39
CA LEU A 43 -16.82 3.05 -1.90
C LEU A 43 -15.77 4.05 -1.45
N ARG A 44 -16.12 5.34 -1.44
CA ARG A 44 -15.27 6.41 -0.93
C ARG A 44 -15.00 6.26 0.56
N ALA A 45 -16.03 6.04 1.38
CA ALA A 45 -15.89 5.80 2.81
C ALA A 45 -15.01 4.57 3.10
N LYS A 46 -15.17 3.48 2.35
CA LYS A 46 -14.30 2.29 2.45
C LYS A 46 -12.86 2.61 2.07
N ALA A 47 -12.65 3.40 1.01
CA ALA A 47 -11.32 3.81 0.59
C ALA A 47 -10.62 4.70 1.62
N GLU A 48 -11.35 5.62 2.26
CA GLU A 48 -10.85 6.49 3.34
C GLU A 48 -10.51 5.70 4.62
N SER A 49 -11.36 4.72 4.98
CA SER A 49 -11.09 3.79 6.09
C SER A 49 -9.81 3.00 5.84
N LEU A 50 -9.66 2.41 4.66
CA LEU A 50 -8.44 1.68 4.30
C LEU A 50 -7.21 2.58 4.28
N ASP A 51 -7.35 3.84 3.86
CA ASP A 51 -6.23 4.78 3.87
C ASP A 51 -5.75 5.11 5.29
N THR A 52 -6.70 5.25 6.22
CA THR A 52 -6.41 5.48 7.64
C THR A 52 -5.69 4.27 8.24
N ASP A 53 -6.17 3.06 7.96
CA ASP A 53 -5.55 1.82 8.41
C ASP A 53 -4.14 1.63 7.83
N ILE A 54 -3.96 1.89 6.54
CA ILE A 54 -2.65 1.85 5.87
C ILE A 54 -1.71 2.87 6.51
N SER A 55 -2.14 4.12 6.69
CA SER A 55 -1.31 5.18 7.27
C SER A 55 -0.87 4.84 8.69
N ARG A 56 -1.77 4.24 9.49
CA ARG A 56 -1.44 3.79 10.84
C ARG A 56 -0.45 2.62 10.85
N LEU A 57 -0.65 1.63 9.99
CA LEU A 57 0.25 0.48 9.87
C LEU A 57 1.62 0.88 9.31
N GLU A 58 1.65 1.84 8.38
CA GLU A 58 2.90 2.42 7.86
C GLU A 58 3.64 3.19 8.94
N ALA A 59 2.95 4.02 9.72
CA ALA A 59 3.54 4.73 10.85
C ALA A 59 4.10 3.76 11.89
N LEU A 60 3.37 2.70 12.25
CA LEU A 60 3.87 1.66 13.17
C LEU A 60 5.09 0.92 12.61
N ALA A 61 5.07 0.57 11.32
CA ALA A 61 6.18 -0.12 10.67
C ALA A 61 7.41 0.78 10.54
N ASP A 62 7.23 2.07 10.23
CA ASP A 62 8.32 3.05 10.22
C ASP A 62 8.80 3.35 11.65
N GLU A 63 7.94 3.44 12.66
CA GLU A 63 8.34 3.57 14.06
C GLU A 63 9.17 2.37 14.53
N GLU A 64 8.78 1.13 14.20
CA GLU A 64 9.58 -0.06 14.47
C GLU A 64 10.95 -0.03 13.77
N ARG A 65 11.01 0.55 12.55
CA ARG A 65 12.25 0.71 11.79
C ARG A 65 13.11 1.88 12.26
N ASN A 66 12.48 2.91 12.80
CA ASN A 66 13.08 4.17 13.23
C ASN A 66 13.35 4.20 14.74
N GLN A 67 12.92 3.18 15.49
CA GLN A 67 13.58 2.86 16.73
C GLN A 67 15.06 2.68 16.42
N PRO A 68 15.96 3.48 17.03
CA PRO A 68 17.39 3.22 16.94
C PRO A 68 17.54 1.83 17.52
N GLY A 69 17.83 0.86 16.65
CA GLY A 69 17.91 -0.53 17.04
C GLY A 69 18.75 -0.59 18.30
N LYS A 70 18.24 -1.22 19.36
CA LYS A 70 19.15 -1.78 20.36
C LYS A 70 20.20 -2.50 19.52
N PRO A 71 21.48 -2.10 19.59
CA PRO A 71 22.50 -2.79 18.84
C PRO A 71 22.31 -4.25 19.19
N VAL A 72 22.00 -5.06 18.17
CA VAL A 72 22.05 -6.50 18.33
C VAL A 72 23.50 -6.77 18.68
N ASP A 73 23.75 -6.99 19.97
CA ASP A 73 25.06 -7.38 20.46
C ASP A 73 25.48 -8.60 19.63
N GLY A 74 26.55 -8.43 18.86
CA GLY A 74 27.31 -9.54 18.30
C GLY A 74 26.89 -10.09 16.93
N LYS A 75 26.82 -9.25 15.88
CA LYS A 75 27.58 -9.48 14.62
C LYS A 75 27.23 -8.40 13.60
N LYS A 76 28.13 -7.43 13.48
CA LYS A 76 28.28 -6.65 12.25
C LYS A 76 28.69 -7.62 11.14
N VAL A 77 27.73 -8.24 10.46
CA VAL A 77 27.98 -8.68 9.08
C VAL A 77 28.08 -7.40 8.27
N SER A 78 29.31 -6.90 8.20
CA SER A 78 29.67 -5.79 7.33
C SER A 78 29.24 -6.15 5.92
N ASN A 79 28.55 -5.22 5.28
CA ASN A 79 28.06 -5.29 3.90
C ASN A 79 29.20 -5.50 2.86
N ASP A 80 30.46 -5.58 3.30
CA ASP A 80 31.64 -5.87 2.48
C ASP A 80 31.72 -7.32 1.99
N GLU A 81 31.15 -8.30 2.69
CA GLU A 81 31.26 -9.72 2.28
C GLU A 81 30.37 -10.09 1.08
N ARG A 82 29.43 -9.23 0.69
CA ARG A 82 28.47 -9.53 -0.39
C ARG A 82 29.01 -9.25 -1.80
N ARG A 83 30.16 -8.57 -1.93
CA ARG A 83 30.76 -8.24 -3.24
C ARG A 83 31.79 -9.25 -3.74
N HIS A 84 32.16 -10.24 -2.92
CA HIS A 84 33.25 -11.18 -3.25
C HIS A 84 32.82 -12.57 -3.76
N TYR A 85 31.56 -12.77 -4.16
CA TYR A 85 31.12 -14.07 -4.72
C TYR A 85 30.82 -14.06 -6.23
N ARG A 86 31.35 -13.09 -7.00
CA ARG A 86 31.17 -13.09 -8.46
C ARG A 86 32.45 -12.82 -9.26
N ARG A 87 33.58 -13.32 -8.77
CA ARG A 87 34.80 -13.46 -9.58
C ARG A 87 35.66 -14.58 -8.99
N GLY A 88 35.49 -15.79 -9.50
CA GLY A 88 36.34 -16.91 -9.12
C GLY A 88 35.71 -18.25 -9.43
N ASP A 89 35.42 -18.52 -10.70
CA ASP A 89 35.39 -19.90 -11.19
C ASP A 89 35.54 -19.90 -12.72
N ARG A 90 36.78 -20.02 -13.16
CA ARG A 90 37.14 -20.60 -14.46
C ARG A 90 38.56 -21.15 -14.31
N HIS A 91 38.61 -22.39 -13.82
CA HIS A 91 39.75 -23.29 -13.97
C HIS A 91 39.90 -23.69 -15.44
#